data_AF-A0A538Q1D5-F1
#
_entry.id   AF-A0A538Q1D5-F1
#
_cell.length_a   1.000
_cell.length_b   1.000
_cell.length_c   1.000
_cell.angle_alpha   90.00
_cell.angle_beta   90.00
_cell.angle_gamma   90.00
#
_symmetry.space_group_name_H-M   'P 1'
#
loop_
_entity.id
_entity.type
_entity.pdbx_description
1 polymer ?
#
loop_
_entity_poly.entity_id
_entity_poly.type
_entity_poly.pdbx_seq_one_letter_code
_entity_poly.pdbx_strand_id
1 'polypeptide(L)'
;MNPLQGRVEAKDIPVVINRDLDLLFVIDDSPSMADKQANLAANFPQFMKVLSSIPGGLPNVHIGVVTSDLGTQGAGDTNPSFGPGIGQIGMGGCFGVGKDGNLQLFGAAGAVGGDLFISNIADPVTGARMPNYTPNTEARLEEIFGQMAHAGAGGCGFEQHLEAIRHALQPSNAVNQIADEDDCSLQHYSMLGPENATLGPQQSFRCTRFGVTCNQNGQSSDAMNQVGPKGQCHPNDGSAYLTKVGEYVAFLKGLKSSPRKVIVAGIVGDPDPVATELRAPPPGTGTKIPALAHSCTYNGAGGTEVGDPAVRIKFFLDQFPNRSTFSTICQRDLSGGLQQIGDLLKTVIGDPCIEGKLADVDPKTPGPQYECAVSYIKNPDDPAPQEFIMPKCTPEDATATNQPCWHLAPDAVNCATAPTQLSGDKLVLKIEGQNELKTQGTDVHVLANCVTQAQ
;
A
#
# COMPACT_ATOMS: atom_id res chain seq x y z
N MET A 1 -32.50 -16.66 -7.94
CA MET A 1 -32.23 -17.38 -6.67
C MET A 1 -30.94 -16.81 -6.11
N ASN A 2 -30.82 -16.64 -4.80
CA ASN A 2 -29.64 -16.05 -4.17
C ASN A 2 -28.53 -17.13 -4.16
N PRO A 3 -27.35 -16.91 -4.76
CA PRO A 3 -26.29 -17.92 -4.74
C PRO A 3 -25.90 -18.24 -3.29
N LEU A 4 -25.67 -19.53 -3.01
CA LEU A 4 -25.37 -20.05 -1.68
C LEU A 4 -24.16 -19.32 -1.07
N GLN A 5 -24.38 -18.63 0.05
CA GLN A 5 -23.35 -17.88 0.80
C GLN A 5 -22.14 -18.78 1.08
N GLY A 6 -20.97 -18.36 0.57
CA GLY A 6 -19.66 -18.97 0.82
C GLY A 6 -18.95 -19.57 -0.41
N ARG A 7 -19.58 -19.62 -1.60
CA ARG A 7 -19.01 -20.25 -2.82
C ARG A 7 -19.06 -19.33 -4.04
N VAL A 8 -18.52 -18.13 -3.91
CA VAL A 8 -18.65 -17.09 -4.93
C VAL A 8 -17.32 -16.40 -5.16
N GLU A 9 -16.92 -16.27 -6.42
CA GLU A 9 -15.89 -15.32 -6.85
C GLU A 9 -16.56 -13.99 -7.17
N ALA A 10 -16.13 -12.94 -6.46
CA ALA A 10 -16.64 -11.58 -6.64
C ALA A 10 -15.64 -10.73 -7.45
N LYS A 11 -16.13 -9.96 -8.41
CA LYS A 11 -15.37 -8.98 -9.19
C LYS A 11 -16.05 -7.61 -9.11
N ASP A 12 -15.25 -6.56 -8.99
CA ASP A 12 -15.66 -5.16 -9.06
C ASP A 12 -14.81 -4.48 -10.14
N ILE A 13 -15.40 -4.24 -11.32
CA ILE A 13 -14.68 -3.84 -12.53
C ILE A 13 -15.18 -2.45 -12.97
N PRO A 14 -14.34 -1.40 -12.95
CA PRO A 14 -14.72 -0.11 -13.51
C PRO A 14 -14.98 -0.22 -15.01
N VAL A 15 -16.12 0.33 -15.47
CA VAL A 15 -16.51 0.38 -16.88
C VAL A 15 -15.57 1.28 -17.69
N VAL A 16 -14.98 2.29 -17.05
CA VAL A 16 -13.90 3.09 -17.63
C VAL A 16 -12.60 2.65 -16.98
N ILE A 17 -11.87 1.78 -17.66
CA ILE A 17 -10.57 1.29 -17.19
C ILE A 17 -9.59 2.44 -17.19
N ASN A 18 -9.06 2.79 -16.01
CA ASN A 18 -7.92 3.68 -15.88
C ASN A 18 -6.66 2.86 -15.67
N ARG A 19 -5.71 2.94 -16.60
CA ARG A 19 -4.41 2.27 -16.53
C ARG A 19 -3.27 3.23 -16.18
N ASP A 20 -3.59 4.45 -15.78
CA ASP A 20 -2.63 5.39 -15.23
C ASP A 20 -2.47 5.10 -13.74
N LEU A 21 -1.32 4.56 -13.40
CA LEU A 21 -0.89 4.26 -12.05
C LEU A 21 0.22 5.20 -11.64
N ASP A 22 0.10 5.68 -10.43
CA ASP A 22 1.17 6.41 -9.80
C ASP A 22 1.50 5.76 -8.46
N LEU A 23 2.75 5.34 -8.27
CA LEU A 23 3.23 4.56 -7.14
C LEU A 23 4.26 5.39 -6.37
N LEU A 24 3.92 5.80 -5.15
CA LEU A 24 4.84 6.43 -4.20
C LEU A 24 5.31 5.35 -3.22
N PHE A 25 6.61 5.09 -3.17
CA PHE A 25 7.22 4.28 -2.11
C PHE A 25 7.77 5.19 -1.02
N VAL A 26 7.34 4.98 0.22
CA VAL A 26 7.93 5.60 1.40
C VAL A 26 8.80 4.54 2.06
N ILE A 27 10.10 4.74 1.97
CA ILE A 27 11.11 3.81 2.45
C ILE A 27 11.75 4.40 3.69
N ASP A 28 11.61 3.71 4.80
CA ASP A 28 12.38 3.99 5.99
C ASP A 28 13.87 3.83 5.71
N ASP A 29 14.62 4.88 6.03
CA ASP A 29 16.06 4.99 5.81
C ASP A 29 16.84 5.13 7.13
N SER A 30 16.22 4.72 8.25
CA SER A 30 16.87 4.58 9.54
C SER A 30 17.98 3.50 9.51
N PRO A 31 18.90 3.48 10.50
CA PRO A 31 20.03 2.55 10.51
C PRO A 31 19.72 1.05 10.41
N SER A 32 18.52 0.61 10.80
CA SER A 32 18.09 -0.80 10.78
C SER A 32 17.57 -1.27 9.42
N MET A 33 17.40 -0.37 8.45
CA MET A 33 16.67 -0.65 7.21
C MET A 33 17.52 -1.14 6.03
N ALA A 34 18.85 -1.12 6.12
CA ALA A 34 19.73 -1.45 4.99
C ALA A 34 19.46 -2.82 4.36
N ASP A 35 19.36 -3.87 5.18
CA ASP A 35 19.10 -5.24 4.71
C ASP A 35 17.68 -5.40 4.13
N LYS A 36 16.71 -4.67 4.70
CA LYS A 36 15.30 -4.68 4.26
C LYS A 36 15.12 -3.96 2.93
N GLN A 37 15.85 -2.87 2.70
CA GLN A 37 15.92 -2.17 1.42
C GLN A 37 16.53 -3.05 0.31
N ALA A 38 17.59 -3.79 0.61
CA ALA A 38 18.17 -4.73 -0.34
C ALA A 38 17.18 -5.84 -0.73
N ASN A 39 16.40 -6.34 0.24
CA ASN A 39 15.36 -7.33 0.02
C ASN A 39 14.22 -6.78 -0.87
N LEU A 40 13.77 -5.55 -0.62
CA LEU A 40 12.81 -4.84 -1.47
C LEU A 40 13.31 -4.72 -2.91
N ALA A 41 14.54 -4.25 -3.09
CA ALA A 41 15.15 -4.10 -4.41
C ALA A 41 15.23 -5.45 -5.16
N ALA A 42 15.60 -6.53 -4.46
CA ALA A 42 15.71 -7.87 -5.04
C ALA A 42 14.35 -8.47 -5.47
N ASN A 43 13.26 -8.09 -4.80
CA ASN A 43 11.93 -8.66 -5.05
C ASN A 43 11.02 -7.77 -5.92
N PHE A 44 11.40 -6.52 -6.18
CA PHE A 44 10.68 -5.63 -7.07
C PHE A 44 10.42 -6.19 -8.49
N PRO A 45 11.32 -6.99 -9.11
CA PRO A 45 11.00 -7.64 -10.39
C PRO A 45 9.77 -8.55 -10.34
N GLN A 46 9.46 -9.18 -9.21
CA GLN A 46 8.22 -9.97 -9.07
C GLN A 46 6.99 -9.06 -9.06
N PHE A 47 7.07 -7.92 -8.38
CA PHE A 47 6.01 -6.90 -8.43
C PHE A 47 5.76 -6.43 -9.87
N MET A 48 6.82 -6.11 -10.61
CA MET A 48 6.72 -5.69 -12.01
C MET A 48 6.12 -6.79 -12.90
N LYS A 49 6.48 -8.06 -12.68
CA LYS A 49 5.88 -9.19 -13.38
C LYS A 49 4.37 -9.28 -13.16
N VAL A 50 3.88 -9.01 -11.95
CA VAL A 50 2.44 -8.96 -11.66
C VAL A 50 1.78 -7.82 -12.43
N LEU A 51 2.36 -6.62 -12.37
CA LEU A 51 1.83 -5.46 -13.10
C LEU A 51 1.80 -5.68 -14.62
N SER A 52 2.86 -6.24 -15.20
CA SER A 52 2.93 -6.56 -16.62
C SER A 52 1.98 -7.69 -17.02
N SER A 53 1.50 -8.49 -16.07
CA SER A 53 0.50 -9.53 -16.31
C SER A 53 -0.94 -9.03 -16.33
N ILE A 54 -1.19 -7.79 -15.91
CA ILE A 54 -2.53 -7.20 -15.97
C ILE A 54 -2.93 -7.10 -17.45
N PRO A 55 -4.15 -7.54 -17.85
CA PRO A 55 -4.61 -7.51 -19.24
C PRO A 55 -4.31 -6.16 -19.91
N GLY A 56 -3.64 -6.17 -21.06
CA GLY A 56 -3.13 -4.95 -21.71
C GLY A 56 -1.66 -4.63 -21.42
N GLY A 57 -0.94 -5.48 -20.68
CA GLY A 57 0.50 -5.34 -20.40
C GLY A 57 0.79 -4.36 -19.27
N LEU A 58 2.04 -3.89 -19.16
CA LEU A 58 2.41 -2.92 -18.13
C LEU A 58 1.52 -1.65 -18.20
N PRO A 59 0.85 -1.24 -17.11
CA PRO A 59 0.12 0.03 -17.07
C PRO A 59 1.02 1.25 -17.36
N ASN A 60 0.41 2.41 -17.57
CA ASN A 60 1.15 3.66 -17.51
C ASN A 60 1.56 3.86 -16.05
N VAL A 61 2.86 4.01 -15.80
CA VAL A 61 3.39 4.08 -14.43
C VAL A 61 4.22 5.34 -14.22
N HIS A 62 3.98 5.99 -13.09
CA HIS A 62 4.93 6.86 -12.42
C HIS A 62 5.36 6.20 -11.11
N ILE A 63 6.66 6.12 -10.84
CA ILE A 63 7.19 5.49 -9.63
C ILE A 63 8.13 6.47 -8.93
N GLY A 64 7.69 6.98 -7.79
CA GLY A 64 8.45 7.89 -6.94
C GLY A 64 8.88 7.22 -5.64
N VAL A 65 10.00 7.67 -5.08
CA VAL A 65 10.47 7.22 -3.76
C VAL A 65 10.72 8.45 -2.87
N VAL A 66 10.26 8.38 -1.63
CA VAL A 66 10.55 9.33 -0.55
C VAL A 66 10.97 8.55 0.71
N THR A 67 11.43 9.26 1.73
CA THR A 67 11.76 8.67 3.04
C THR A 67 10.86 9.20 4.15
N SER A 68 10.91 8.54 5.31
CA SER A 68 10.24 8.98 6.55
C SER A 68 10.95 10.13 7.27
N ASP A 69 12.19 10.45 6.90
CA ASP A 69 12.96 11.56 7.48
C ASP A 69 12.40 12.95 7.11
N LEU A 70 11.63 13.54 8.02
CA LEU A 70 11.21 14.95 8.01
C LEU A 70 11.94 15.81 9.04
N GLY A 71 13.07 15.30 9.56
CA GLY A 71 13.83 15.97 10.59
C GLY A 71 13.03 16.20 11.87
N THR A 72 12.91 17.46 12.26
CA THR A 72 12.44 17.88 13.59
C THR A 72 11.29 18.88 13.52
N GLN A 73 10.66 19.05 12.36
CA GLN A 73 9.45 19.85 12.22
C GLN A 73 8.22 18.97 12.44
N GLY A 74 7.26 19.45 13.23
CA GLY A 74 5.92 18.88 13.28
C GLY A 74 4.93 19.62 12.37
N ALA A 75 3.86 18.93 12.00
CA ALA A 75 2.77 19.42 11.16
C ALA A 75 2.09 20.70 11.68
N GLY A 76 2.07 20.90 13.00
CA GLY A 76 1.52 22.08 13.66
C GLY A 76 2.52 23.20 13.91
N ASP A 77 3.80 22.99 13.60
CA ASP A 77 4.85 23.98 13.81
C ASP A 77 4.89 24.98 12.65
N THR A 78 4.80 26.28 12.95
CA THR A 78 4.92 27.33 11.92
C THR A 78 6.35 27.45 11.43
N ASN A 79 6.63 27.22 10.14
CA ASN A 79 7.95 27.41 9.53
C ASN A 79 8.49 28.83 9.84
N PRO A 80 9.75 29.01 10.32
CA PRO A 80 10.82 28.02 10.45
C PRO A 80 10.99 27.45 11.88
N SER A 81 9.89 27.11 12.55
CA SER A 81 9.97 26.51 13.90
C SER A 81 10.32 25.04 13.79
N PHE A 82 11.51 24.69 14.27
CA PHE A 82 12.03 23.31 14.29
C PHE A 82 12.41 22.91 15.70
N GLY A 83 12.40 21.61 15.97
CA GLY A 83 12.93 21.04 17.19
C GLY A 83 14.44 21.13 17.32
N PRO A 84 14.98 20.78 18.49
CA PRO A 84 16.42 20.62 18.65
C PRO A 84 16.91 19.48 17.75
N GLY A 85 18.12 19.61 17.21
CA GLY A 85 18.78 18.51 16.52
C GLY A 85 18.97 17.31 17.46
N ILE A 86 18.62 16.12 16.98
CA ILE A 86 18.71 14.87 17.74
C ILE A 86 19.80 14.01 17.14
N GLY A 87 20.65 13.40 17.97
CA GLY A 87 21.68 12.48 17.52
C GLY A 87 22.68 13.10 16.53
N GLN A 88 23.32 12.26 15.73
CA GLN A 88 24.25 12.65 14.67
C GLN A 88 23.64 12.36 13.31
N ILE A 89 23.59 13.37 12.42
CA ILE A 89 23.11 13.20 11.04
C ILE A 89 23.92 12.12 10.32
N GLY A 90 23.22 11.24 9.60
CA GLY A 90 23.81 10.06 8.96
C GLY A 90 23.93 8.84 9.88
N MET A 91 23.56 8.96 11.16
CA MET A 91 23.59 7.89 12.17
C MET A 91 22.29 7.90 13.01
N GLY A 92 21.13 8.02 12.36
CA GLY A 92 19.83 8.10 13.07
C GLY A 92 19.45 9.51 13.53
N GLY A 93 20.27 10.52 13.24
CA GLY A 93 20.04 11.89 13.71
C GLY A 93 18.98 12.64 12.90
N CYS A 94 18.29 13.56 13.56
CA CYS A 94 17.20 14.36 13.02
C CYS A 94 17.53 15.85 13.09
N PHE A 95 17.30 16.62 12.01
CA PHE A 95 17.51 18.07 12.02
C PHE A 95 16.64 18.79 10.98
N GLY A 96 16.15 19.99 11.33
CA GLY A 96 15.43 20.86 10.41
C GLY A 96 14.19 20.18 9.84
N VAL A 97 14.09 20.12 8.51
CA VAL A 97 13.03 19.43 7.74
C VAL A 97 13.44 18.06 7.19
N GLY A 98 14.65 17.60 7.53
CA GLY A 98 15.19 16.34 6.98
C GLY A 98 15.18 16.34 5.45
N LYS A 99 14.55 15.31 4.88
CA LYS A 99 14.32 15.13 3.43
C LYS A 99 12.97 15.70 2.95
N ASP A 100 12.13 16.14 3.88
CA ASP A 100 10.92 16.95 3.64
C ASP A 100 9.87 16.31 2.69
N GLY A 101 9.86 14.97 2.61
CA GLY A 101 8.94 14.25 1.70
C GLY A 101 9.22 14.50 0.21
N ASN A 102 10.41 15.02 -0.13
CA ASN A 102 10.79 15.24 -1.52
C ASN A 102 11.16 13.92 -2.21
N LEU A 103 10.69 13.78 -3.46
CA LEU A 103 11.03 12.66 -4.33
C LEU A 103 12.56 12.57 -4.53
N GLN A 104 13.09 11.35 -4.41
CA GLN A 104 14.52 11.09 -4.45
C GLN A 104 14.88 9.96 -5.40
N LEU A 105 15.97 10.16 -6.14
CA LEU A 105 16.56 9.16 -7.03
C LEU A 105 17.63 8.31 -6.35
N PHE A 106 18.19 8.78 -5.23
CA PHE A 106 19.32 8.13 -4.55
C PHE A 106 20.44 7.72 -5.50
N GLY A 107 20.80 6.44 -5.54
CA GLY A 107 21.82 5.88 -6.42
C GLY A 107 21.49 5.95 -7.92
N ALA A 108 20.26 6.32 -8.28
CA ALA A 108 19.79 6.38 -9.66
C ALA A 108 19.93 7.78 -10.31
N ALA A 109 20.72 8.68 -9.73
CA ALA A 109 20.95 10.01 -10.30
C ALA A 109 21.51 9.91 -11.73
N GLY A 110 20.83 10.54 -12.69
CA GLY A 110 21.18 10.48 -14.11
C GLY A 110 20.71 9.22 -14.84
N ALA A 111 20.02 8.29 -14.16
CA ALA A 111 19.40 7.12 -14.79
C ALA A 111 18.04 7.44 -15.43
N VAL A 112 17.39 8.52 -14.97
CA VAL A 112 16.14 9.09 -15.52
C VAL A 112 16.37 10.51 -16.05
N GLY A 113 15.57 10.91 -17.03
CA GLY A 113 15.71 12.15 -17.79
C GLY A 113 15.15 13.36 -17.08
N GLY A 114 15.88 13.89 -16.09
CA GLY A 114 15.59 15.19 -15.47
C GLY A 114 14.44 15.23 -14.46
N ASP A 115 13.65 14.16 -14.36
CA ASP A 115 12.61 13.99 -13.34
C ASP A 115 13.15 13.37 -12.05
N LEU A 116 12.37 13.45 -10.97
CA LEU A 116 12.67 12.80 -9.67
C LEU A 116 11.90 11.48 -9.47
N PHE A 117 11.30 10.95 -10.53
CA PHE A 117 10.54 9.71 -10.53
C PHE A 117 10.76 8.96 -11.84
N ILE A 118 10.53 7.65 -11.83
CA ILE A 118 10.50 6.84 -13.05
C ILE A 118 9.17 7.08 -13.74
N SER A 119 9.19 7.45 -15.02
CA SER A 119 8.00 7.46 -15.87
C SER A 119 8.14 6.41 -16.95
N ASN A 120 7.11 5.60 -17.12
CA ASN A 120 6.93 4.76 -18.29
C ASN A 120 5.44 4.78 -18.66
N ILE A 121 5.10 5.57 -19.67
CA ILE A 121 3.74 5.77 -20.14
C ILE A 121 3.66 5.46 -21.65
N ALA A 122 2.48 5.09 -22.12
CA ALA A 122 2.21 4.95 -23.55
C ALA A 122 1.82 6.30 -24.15
N ASP A 123 2.37 6.61 -25.32
CA ASP A 123 1.89 7.72 -26.14
C ASP A 123 0.41 7.47 -26.52
N PRO A 124 -0.51 8.43 -26.28
CA PRO A 124 -1.93 8.21 -26.44
C PRO A 124 -2.38 8.05 -27.90
N VAL A 125 -1.53 8.38 -28.88
CA VAL A 125 -1.85 8.31 -30.32
C VAL A 125 -1.26 7.04 -30.93
N THR A 126 0.00 6.76 -30.63
CA THR A 126 0.77 5.68 -31.26
C THR A 126 0.80 4.40 -30.43
N GLY A 127 0.49 4.49 -29.12
CA GLY A 127 0.63 3.38 -28.17
C GLY A 127 2.08 3.01 -27.85
N ALA A 128 3.07 3.71 -28.43
CA ALA A 128 4.49 3.46 -28.16
C ALA A 128 4.84 3.89 -26.74
N ARG A 129 5.65 3.09 -26.03
CA ARG A 129 6.12 3.43 -24.68
C ARG A 129 7.16 4.55 -24.74
N MET A 130 6.94 5.59 -23.94
CA MET A 130 7.81 6.77 -23.80
C MET A 130 8.36 6.84 -22.36
N PRO A 131 9.32 5.97 -21.99
CA PRO A 131 9.94 6.07 -20.68
C PRO A 131 10.87 7.28 -20.61
N ASN A 132 11.05 7.83 -19.40
CA ASN A 132 12.07 8.84 -19.15
C ASN A 132 13.47 8.25 -18.91
N TYR A 133 13.70 7.00 -19.29
CA TYR A 133 14.99 6.31 -19.14
C TYR A 133 15.36 5.53 -20.39
N THR A 134 16.64 5.20 -20.51
CA THR A 134 17.17 4.42 -21.65
C THR A 134 18.08 3.27 -21.15
N PRO A 135 18.10 2.11 -21.84
CA PRO A 135 17.19 1.71 -22.93
C PRO A 135 15.75 1.48 -22.42
N ASN A 136 14.77 1.51 -23.34
CA ASN A 136 13.36 1.23 -23.01
C ASN A 136 13.14 -0.27 -22.82
N THR A 137 13.44 -0.78 -21.62
CA THR A 137 13.19 -2.16 -21.20
C THR A 137 12.65 -2.20 -19.78
N GLU A 138 11.87 -3.23 -19.45
CA GLU A 138 11.41 -3.47 -18.05
C GLU A 138 12.60 -3.76 -17.13
N ALA A 139 13.60 -4.52 -17.58
CA ALA A 139 14.82 -4.76 -16.82
C ALA A 139 15.57 -3.46 -16.44
N ARG A 140 15.54 -2.43 -17.30
CA ARG A 140 16.12 -1.13 -16.99
C ARG A 140 15.31 -0.38 -15.93
N LEU A 141 13.98 -0.47 -15.98
CA LEU A 141 13.11 0.09 -14.94
C LEU A 141 13.39 -0.57 -13.59
N GLU A 142 13.46 -1.90 -13.55
CA GLU A 142 13.77 -2.69 -12.36
C GLU A 142 15.13 -2.32 -11.77
N GLU A 143 16.15 -2.15 -12.60
CA GLU A 143 17.48 -1.70 -12.18
C GLU A 143 17.44 -0.30 -11.53
N ILE A 144 16.74 0.66 -12.17
CA ILE A 144 16.61 2.03 -11.66
C ILE A 144 15.87 2.03 -10.33
N PHE A 145 14.74 1.33 -10.24
CA PHE A 145 14.02 1.21 -8.97
C PHE A 145 14.90 0.54 -7.92
N GLY A 146 15.63 -0.51 -8.27
CA GLY A 146 16.56 -1.17 -7.35
C GLY A 146 17.59 -0.20 -6.77
N GLN A 147 18.08 0.76 -7.55
CA GLN A 147 18.97 1.83 -7.07
C GLN A 147 18.23 2.86 -6.18
N MET A 148 16.99 3.21 -6.51
CA MET A 148 16.17 4.12 -5.70
C MET A 148 15.72 3.50 -4.37
N ALA A 149 15.52 2.17 -4.34
CA ALA A 149 15.10 1.43 -3.16
C ALA A 149 16.16 1.40 -2.04
N HIS A 150 17.44 1.60 -2.40
CA HIS A 150 18.51 1.79 -1.44
C HIS A 150 18.57 3.26 -0.99
N ALA A 151 17.54 3.68 -0.22
CA ALA A 151 17.39 5.04 0.30
C ALA A 151 18.51 5.45 1.28
N GLY A 152 19.23 4.47 1.82
CA GLY A 152 20.29 4.63 2.81
C GLY A 152 19.85 4.20 4.21
N ALA A 153 20.77 4.23 5.17
CA ALA A 153 20.53 3.81 6.56
C ALA A 153 21.02 4.87 7.55
N GLY A 154 20.83 6.14 7.20
CA GLY A 154 21.35 7.30 7.94
C GLY A 154 20.30 8.35 8.27
N GLY A 155 19.04 8.10 7.92
CA GLY A 155 17.90 8.99 8.15
C GLY A 155 17.55 9.14 9.62
N CYS A 156 16.58 10.00 9.89
CA CYS A 156 16.10 10.32 11.23
C CYS A 156 15.42 9.12 11.90
N GLY A 157 15.85 8.79 13.12
CA GLY A 157 15.26 7.72 13.96
C GLY A 157 13.94 8.10 14.66
N PHE A 158 13.20 9.05 14.09
CA PHE A 158 11.84 9.44 14.49
C PHE A 158 11.03 9.48 13.20
N GLU A 159 10.53 8.32 12.80
CA GLU A 159 10.17 8.01 11.43
C GLU A 159 8.77 8.54 11.10
N GLN A 160 8.67 9.63 10.32
CA GLN A 160 7.41 10.34 10.07
C GLN A 160 6.72 9.88 8.77
N HIS A 161 6.45 8.57 8.67
CA HIS A 161 5.91 7.92 7.47
C HIS A 161 4.66 8.59 6.89
N LEU A 162 3.63 8.82 7.71
CA LEU A 162 2.34 9.35 7.23
C LEU A 162 2.43 10.83 6.84
N GLU A 163 3.23 11.61 7.56
CA GLU A 163 3.51 13.00 7.22
C GLU A 163 4.32 13.11 5.93
N ALA A 164 5.29 12.23 5.71
CA ALA A 164 6.10 12.22 4.50
C ALA A 164 5.24 11.97 3.25
N ILE A 165 4.23 11.09 3.37
CA ILE A 165 3.22 10.89 2.33
C ILE A 165 2.45 12.18 2.05
N ARG A 166 2.02 12.88 3.10
CA ARG A 166 1.29 14.13 2.95
C ARG A 166 2.13 15.20 2.25
N HIS A 167 3.42 15.30 2.56
CA HIS A 167 4.35 16.22 1.88
C HIS A 167 4.55 15.84 0.41
N ALA A 168 4.82 14.56 0.14
CA ALA A 168 5.10 14.05 -1.21
C ALA A 168 3.92 14.20 -2.18
N LEU A 169 2.69 14.08 -1.67
CA LEU A 169 1.48 13.99 -2.49
C LEU A 169 0.70 15.28 -2.64
N GLN A 170 1.29 16.43 -2.36
CA GLN A 170 0.66 17.71 -2.68
C GLN A 170 1.14 18.20 -4.07
N PRO A 171 0.36 18.01 -5.18
CA PRO A 171 -0.75 17.09 -5.46
C PRO A 171 -0.33 16.02 -6.52
N SER A 172 -0.10 14.74 -6.21
CA SER A 172 -1.06 13.62 -6.06
C SER A 172 -0.32 12.26 -6.16
N ASN A 173 -0.95 11.08 -5.87
CA ASN A 173 -0.61 9.66 -6.29
C ASN A 173 -0.82 8.52 -5.23
N ALA A 174 -0.76 7.22 -5.61
CA ALA A 174 -0.99 6.04 -4.73
C ALA A 174 0.26 5.66 -3.91
N VAL A 175 0.10 4.92 -2.79
CA VAL A 175 1.12 4.89 -1.73
C VAL A 175 1.46 3.47 -1.23
N ASN A 176 2.76 3.16 -1.23
CA ASN A 176 3.37 1.97 -0.62
C ASN A 176 4.32 2.42 0.50
N GLN A 177 4.25 1.81 1.68
CA GLN A 177 5.11 2.11 2.82
C GLN A 177 5.88 0.87 3.25
N ILE A 178 7.16 1.06 3.58
CA ILE A 178 8.06 -0.01 4.03
C ILE A 178 8.88 0.52 5.21
N ALA A 179 8.70 -0.08 6.38
CA ALA A 179 9.25 0.39 7.65
C ALA A 179 9.44 -0.75 8.65
N ASP A 180 10.48 -0.72 9.49
CA ASP A 180 10.58 -1.60 10.65
C ASP A 180 10.19 -0.95 11.98
N GLU A 181 9.85 0.34 11.97
CA GLU A 181 9.21 1.07 13.08
C GLU A 181 7.77 1.55 12.76
N ASP A 182 7.06 2.02 13.80
CA ASP A 182 5.73 2.64 13.67
C ASP A 182 5.81 4.12 13.24
N ASP A 183 4.69 4.69 12.81
CA ASP A 183 4.61 6.10 12.43
C ASP A 183 4.82 7.06 13.62
N CYS A 184 5.82 7.94 13.52
CA CYS A 184 6.13 9.00 14.47
C CYS A 184 5.79 10.41 13.95
N SER A 185 4.84 10.53 13.02
CA SER A 185 4.46 11.82 12.42
C SER A 185 4.12 12.88 13.48
N LEU A 186 4.98 13.89 13.60
CA LEU A 186 4.96 14.87 14.68
C LEU A 186 3.86 15.90 14.44
N GLN A 187 3.05 16.16 15.46
CA GLN A 187 2.20 17.34 15.51
C GLN A 187 3.02 18.56 15.94
N HIS A 188 3.95 18.39 16.90
CA HIS A 188 4.77 19.48 17.43
C HIS A 188 6.12 18.95 17.88
N TYR A 189 7.20 19.64 17.50
CA TYR A 189 8.57 19.27 17.84
C TYR A 189 8.87 19.17 19.34
N SER A 190 8.00 19.68 20.22
CA SER A 190 8.20 19.69 21.68
C SER A 190 8.40 18.29 22.28
N MET A 191 7.93 17.23 21.60
CA MET A 191 8.22 15.84 21.96
C MET A 191 9.72 15.51 21.88
N LEU A 192 10.46 16.21 21.03
CA LEU A 192 11.90 16.07 20.84
C LEU A 192 12.69 16.91 21.85
N GLY A 193 12.06 17.55 22.83
CA GLY A 193 12.74 18.32 23.87
C GLY A 193 13.72 17.48 24.72
N PRO A 194 14.56 18.13 25.54
CA PRO A 194 15.52 17.45 26.40
C PRO A 194 14.83 16.47 27.37
N GLU A 195 15.57 15.43 27.78
CA GLU A 195 15.12 14.48 28.79
C GLU A 195 14.69 15.17 30.09
N ASN A 196 13.53 14.76 30.60
CA ASN A 196 12.95 15.20 31.87
C ASN A 196 11.90 14.20 32.35
N ALA A 197 11.31 14.42 33.53
CA ALA A 197 10.32 13.50 34.11
C ALA A 197 9.08 13.27 33.22
N THR A 198 8.68 14.29 32.45
CA THR A 198 7.53 14.21 31.54
C THR A 198 7.89 13.42 30.28
N LEU A 199 8.96 13.80 29.59
CA LEU A 199 9.31 13.22 28.28
C LEU A 199 10.09 11.89 28.38
N GLY A 200 10.75 11.64 29.50
CA GLY A 200 11.67 10.51 29.66
C GLY A 200 12.91 10.63 28.76
N PRO A 201 13.68 9.55 28.56
CA PRO A 201 14.84 9.54 27.67
C PRO A 201 14.50 9.98 26.25
N GLN A 202 15.43 10.68 25.59
CA GLN A 202 15.27 11.20 24.23
C GLN A 202 15.60 10.10 23.20
N GLN A 203 14.65 9.19 23.01
CA GLN A 203 14.73 8.02 22.12
C GLN A 203 13.42 7.85 21.35
N SER A 204 13.46 7.08 20.25
CA SER A 204 12.29 6.78 19.39
C SER A 204 11.12 6.17 20.16
N PHE A 205 11.36 5.53 21.31
CA PHE A 205 10.30 5.06 22.20
C PHE A 205 9.27 6.14 22.61
N ARG A 206 9.64 7.43 22.56
CA ARG A 206 8.68 8.53 22.75
C ARG A 206 7.53 8.49 21.75
N CYS A 207 7.79 8.08 20.51
CA CYS A 207 6.78 7.89 19.46
C CYS A 207 5.68 6.94 19.95
N THR A 208 6.04 5.77 20.47
CA THR A 208 5.09 4.81 21.05
C THR A 208 4.45 5.36 22.32
N ARG A 209 5.25 5.90 23.26
CA ARG A 209 4.78 6.37 24.56
C ARG A 209 3.69 7.44 24.44
N PHE A 210 3.81 8.33 23.45
CA PHE A 210 2.89 9.44 23.26
C PHE A 210 1.91 9.24 22.11
N GLY A 211 2.22 8.37 21.14
CA GLY A 211 1.45 8.14 19.93
C GLY A 211 0.50 6.95 19.99
N VAL A 212 0.66 6.06 20.97
CA VAL A 212 -0.14 4.84 21.15
C VAL A 212 -0.74 4.80 22.55
N THR A 213 -1.98 4.33 22.64
CA THR A 213 -2.66 3.99 23.89
C THR A 213 -3.25 2.59 23.78
N CYS A 214 -3.37 1.89 24.89
CA CYS A 214 -3.88 0.52 24.90
C CYS A 214 -4.91 0.33 26.01
N ASN A 215 -5.97 -0.44 25.75
CA ASN A 215 -7.01 -0.71 26.75
C ASN A 215 -6.49 -1.50 27.96
N GLN A 216 -5.39 -2.23 27.77
CA GLN A 216 -4.73 -3.03 28.81
C GLN A 216 -3.31 -2.52 29.04
N ASN A 217 -3.01 -2.15 30.29
CA ASN A 217 -1.70 -1.74 30.79
C ASN A 217 -1.04 -0.54 30.07
N GLY A 218 -1.79 0.22 29.27
CA GLY A 218 -1.27 1.30 28.41
C GLY A 218 -2.22 2.48 28.23
N GLN A 219 -3.09 2.74 29.21
CA GLN A 219 -4.17 3.73 29.09
C GLN A 219 -3.68 5.20 29.18
N SER A 220 -2.40 5.41 29.49
CA SER A 220 -1.76 6.73 29.55
C SER A 220 -0.29 6.62 29.13
N SER A 221 0.36 7.74 28.84
CA SER A 221 1.79 7.78 28.52
C SER A 221 2.68 7.24 29.66
N ASP A 222 2.24 7.37 30.91
CA ASP A 222 2.96 6.79 32.07
C ASP A 222 2.76 5.28 32.17
N ALA A 223 1.56 4.78 31.84
CA ALA A 223 1.30 3.34 31.76
C ALA A 223 2.05 2.70 30.58
N MET A 224 2.08 3.37 29.42
CA MET A 224 2.91 2.97 28.28
C MET A 224 4.40 2.90 28.65
N ASN A 225 4.88 3.78 29.53
CA ASN A 225 6.26 3.77 29.99
C ASN A 225 6.59 2.65 30.99
N GLN A 226 5.59 1.95 31.55
CA GLN A 226 5.83 0.83 32.46
C GLN A 226 6.20 -0.43 31.69
N VAL A 227 7.22 -1.14 32.17
CA VAL A 227 7.65 -2.44 31.61
C VAL A 227 6.51 -3.46 31.65
N GLY A 228 6.38 -4.23 30.58
CA GLY A 228 5.44 -5.32 30.45
C GLY A 228 4.50 -5.19 29.25
N PRO A 229 3.70 -6.24 29.00
CA PRO A 229 2.84 -6.32 27.82
C PRO A 229 1.71 -5.29 27.88
N LYS A 230 1.34 -4.81 26.71
CA LYS A 230 0.23 -3.92 26.42
C LYS A 230 -0.74 -4.67 25.51
N GLY A 231 -2.03 -4.38 25.60
CA GLY A 231 -3.05 -5.12 24.86
C GLY A 231 -4.15 -4.24 24.33
N GLN A 232 -4.63 -4.56 23.12
CA GLN A 232 -5.62 -3.79 22.38
C GLN A 232 -5.15 -2.34 22.18
N CYS A 233 -3.96 -2.22 21.59
CA CYS A 233 -3.33 -0.94 21.31
C CYS A 233 -3.93 -0.29 20.06
N HIS A 234 -4.02 1.04 20.09
CA HIS A 234 -4.54 1.86 19.01
C HIS A 234 -3.87 3.24 19.05
N PRO A 235 -3.96 4.05 17.97
CA PRO A 235 -3.45 5.42 17.98
C PRO A 235 -4.02 6.24 19.14
N ASN A 236 -3.16 7.09 19.72
CA ASN A 236 -3.57 8.08 20.71
C ASN A 236 -4.00 9.37 20.02
N ASP A 237 -5.27 9.47 19.63
CA ASP A 237 -5.84 10.70 19.04
C ASP A 237 -5.86 11.90 20.00
N GLY A 238 -5.62 11.68 21.30
CA GLY A 238 -5.46 12.73 22.30
C GLY A 238 -4.02 13.23 22.45
N SER A 239 -3.07 12.75 21.65
CA SER A 239 -1.68 13.16 21.72
C SER A 239 -1.53 14.65 21.41
N ALA A 240 -0.75 15.37 22.24
CA ALA A 240 -0.33 16.73 21.95
C ALA A 240 0.92 16.77 21.04
N TYR A 241 1.52 15.61 20.77
CA TYR A 241 2.85 15.47 20.19
C TYR A 241 2.85 14.85 18.81
N LEU A 242 1.95 13.90 18.54
CA LEU A 242 1.81 13.25 17.25
C LEU A 242 0.49 13.64 16.59
N THR A 243 0.53 13.76 15.27
CA THR A 243 -0.66 14.07 14.47
C THR A 243 -1.64 12.89 14.53
N LYS A 244 -2.93 13.18 14.47
CA LYS A 244 -3.96 12.14 14.45
C LYS A 244 -3.90 11.36 13.15
N VAL A 245 -3.93 10.03 13.22
CA VAL A 245 -3.89 9.18 12.02
C VAL A 245 -5.08 9.49 11.09
N GLY A 246 -6.23 9.83 11.66
CA GLY A 246 -7.43 10.22 10.91
C GLY A 246 -7.24 11.43 9.99
N GLU A 247 -6.29 12.33 10.26
CA GLU A 247 -6.01 13.47 9.38
C GLU A 247 -5.37 13.04 8.06
N TYR A 248 -4.44 12.08 8.10
CA TYR A 248 -3.83 11.49 6.91
C TYR A 248 -4.83 10.68 6.10
N VAL A 249 -5.72 9.97 6.78
CA VAL A 249 -6.83 9.23 6.15
C VAL A 249 -7.76 10.19 5.42
N ALA A 250 -8.15 11.30 6.06
CA ALA A 250 -8.99 12.32 5.45
C ALA A 250 -8.30 12.98 4.25
N PHE A 251 -7.01 13.31 4.38
CA PHE A 251 -6.19 13.86 3.29
C PHE A 251 -6.19 12.94 2.07
N LEU A 252 -5.84 11.66 2.24
CA LEU A 252 -5.77 10.71 1.13
C LEU A 252 -7.14 10.44 0.51
N LYS A 253 -8.20 10.27 1.32
CA LYS A 253 -9.56 10.10 0.79
C LYS A 253 -10.06 11.33 0.03
N GLY A 254 -9.55 12.53 0.34
CA GLY A 254 -9.84 13.77 -0.36
C GLY A 254 -8.94 14.04 -1.58
N LEU A 255 -7.91 13.24 -1.83
CA LEU A 255 -6.89 13.52 -2.85
C LEU A 255 -7.40 13.35 -4.29
N LYS A 256 -8.33 12.42 -4.50
CA LYS A 256 -8.92 12.11 -5.80
C LYS A 256 -10.44 12.25 -5.71
N SER A 257 -11.10 12.36 -6.87
CA SER A 257 -12.57 12.52 -6.91
C SER A 257 -13.35 11.34 -6.30
N SER A 258 -12.72 10.16 -6.24
CA SER A 258 -13.23 8.96 -5.60
C SER A 258 -12.15 8.40 -4.68
N PRO A 259 -12.45 8.12 -3.39
CA PRO A 259 -11.54 7.43 -2.48
C PRO A 259 -11.15 6.02 -2.95
N ARG A 260 -11.96 5.37 -3.81
CA ARG A 260 -11.66 4.03 -4.35
C ARG A 260 -10.47 4.01 -5.29
N LYS A 261 -10.03 5.17 -5.77
CA LYS A 261 -8.84 5.36 -6.63
C LYS A 261 -7.54 5.47 -5.83
N VAL A 262 -7.63 5.47 -4.50
CA VAL A 262 -6.47 5.49 -3.61
C VAL A 262 -6.29 4.10 -3.02
N ILE A 263 -5.06 3.61 -3.14
CA ILE A 263 -4.61 2.35 -2.55
C ILE A 263 -3.48 2.68 -1.59
N VAL A 264 -3.48 1.99 -0.44
CA VAL A 264 -2.41 2.07 0.54
C VAL A 264 -1.90 0.67 0.87
N ALA A 265 -0.59 0.48 0.88
CA ALA A 265 0.02 -0.79 1.26
C ALA A 265 1.10 -0.59 2.30
N GLY A 266 1.22 -1.54 3.24
CA GLY A 266 2.28 -1.55 4.23
C GLY A 266 3.01 -2.90 4.28
N ILE A 267 4.34 -2.85 4.16
CA ILE A 267 5.24 -3.92 4.56
C ILE A 267 5.93 -3.44 5.84
N VAL A 268 5.36 -3.76 7.00
CA VAL A 268 5.77 -3.18 8.29
C VAL A 268 5.81 -4.22 9.40
N GLY A 269 6.36 -3.89 10.57
CA GLY A 269 6.36 -4.80 11.72
C GLY A 269 4.95 -5.21 12.16
N ASP A 270 4.81 -6.42 12.71
CA ASP A 270 3.50 -6.90 13.19
C ASP A 270 2.97 -5.98 14.30
N PRO A 271 1.70 -5.51 14.25
CA PRO A 271 1.17 -4.51 15.19
C PRO A 271 1.06 -5.03 16.64
N ASP A 272 1.16 -6.35 16.82
CA ASP A 272 1.15 -7.05 18.10
C ASP A 272 2.20 -8.18 18.07
N PRO A 273 2.77 -8.56 19.21
CA PRO A 273 2.50 -8.05 20.54
C PRO A 273 3.17 -6.69 20.80
N VAL A 274 2.49 -5.80 21.54
CA VAL A 274 3.10 -4.56 22.05
C VAL A 274 3.58 -4.78 23.48
N ALA A 275 4.84 -4.46 23.77
CA ALA A 275 5.36 -4.48 25.14
C ALA A 275 6.45 -3.42 25.35
N THR A 276 6.55 -2.93 26.57
CA THR A 276 7.66 -2.08 26.98
C THR A 276 8.68 -2.92 27.72
N GLU A 277 9.96 -2.79 27.38
CA GLU A 277 11.07 -3.48 28.05
C GLU A 277 12.14 -2.51 28.52
N LEU A 278 13.15 -3.02 29.22
CA LEU A 278 14.36 -2.26 29.53
C LEU A 278 15.49 -2.66 28.60
N ARG A 279 15.89 -1.74 27.73
CA ARG A 279 16.99 -1.93 26.76
C ARG A 279 18.09 -0.92 27.01
N ALA A 280 19.35 -1.32 26.80
CA ALA A 280 20.45 -0.36 26.80
C ALA A 280 20.29 0.55 25.57
N PRO A 281 20.42 1.88 25.71
CA PRO A 281 20.32 2.78 24.58
C PRO A 281 21.42 2.48 23.55
N PRO A 282 21.21 2.77 22.25
CA PRO A 282 22.26 2.67 21.24
C PRO A 282 23.53 3.40 21.70
N PRO A 283 24.74 2.80 21.58
CA PRO A 283 25.09 1.58 20.82
C PRO A 283 24.98 0.25 21.62
N GLY A 284 24.11 0.18 22.65
CA GLY A 284 23.88 -1.03 23.45
C GLY A 284 24.67 -1.05 24.76
N THR A 285 25.10 0.11 25.26
CA THR A 285 25.84 0.23 26.53
C THR A 285 25.13 1.21 27.47
N GLY A 286 25.42 1.14 28.76
CA GLY A 286 24.86 2.04 29.78
C GLY A 286 23.63 1.52 30.51
N THR A 287 23.00 2.40 31.29
CA THR A 287 21.80 2.07 32.09
C THR A 287 20.65 1.74 31.17
N LYS A 288 19.99 0.60 31.41
CA LYS A 288 18.82 0.21 30.62
C LYS A 288 17.67 1.18 30.90
N ILE A 289 17.01 1.61 29.82
CA ILE A 289 15.89 2.55 29.82
C ILE A 289 14.67 1.90 29.17
N PRO A 290 13.45 2.42 29.42
CA PRO A 290 12.25 1.97 28.71
C PRO A 290 12.42 2.06 27.19
N ALA A 291 12.10 0.97 26.50
CA ALA A 291 12.12 0.84 25.05
C ALA A 291 10.94 -0.03 24.59
N LEU A 292 10.51 0.13 23.33
CA LEU A 292 9.51 -0.73 22.72
C LEU A 292 10.14 -2.09 22.39
N ALA A 293 9.55 -3.17 22.88
CA ALA A 293 9.96 -4.52 22.52
C ALA A 293 9.58 -4.82 21.06
N HIS A 294 10.47 -5.52 20.36
CA HIS A 294 10.22 -5.98 19.00
C HIS A 294 9.01 -6.93 18.95
N SER A 295 8.09 -6.73 18.00
CA SER A 295 6.95 -7.64 17.80
C SER A 295 7.38 -8.92 17.07
N CYS A 296 8.42 -8.81 16.25
CA CYS A 296 8.92 -9.91 15.46
C CYS A 296 10.45 -9.90 15.33
N THR A 297 11.01 -11.08 15.08
CA THR A 297 12.45 -11.31 14.92
C THR A 297 12.65 -12.43 13.92
N TYR A 298 13.59 -12.27 12.99
CA TYR A 298 13.91 -13.28 11.98
C TYR A 298 15.40 -13.28 11.67
N ASN A 299 15.87 -14.33 10.99
CA ASN A 299 17.26 -14.38 10.52
C ASN A 299 17.31 -13.88 9.08
N GLY A 300 17.85 -12.67 8.90
CA GLY A 300 18.13 -12.02 7.63
C GLY A 300 19.44 -12.49 7.00
N ALA A 301 19.91 -11.74 6.00
CA ALA A 301 21.17 -12.03 5.32
C ALA A 301 22.39 -11.60 6.16
N GLY A 302 22.30 -10.47 6.87
CA GLY A 302 23.35 -9.93 7.72
C GLY A 302 23.34 -10.39 9.18
N GLY A 303 22.26 -11.04 9.64
CA GLY A 303 22.14 -11.49 11.02
C GLY A 303 20.69 -11.58 11.51
N THR A 304 20.50 -11.47 12.82
CA THR A 304 19.18 -11.38 13.41
C THR A 304 18.61 -9.99 13.17
N GLU A 305 17.48 -9.95 12.47
CA GLU A 305 16.71 -8.77 12.15
C GLU A 305 15.45 -8.72 13.00
N VAL A 306 14.96 -7.52 13.25
CA VAL A 306 13.81 -7.24 14.11
C VAL A 306 12.85 -6.29 13.42
N GLY A 307 11.61 -6.26 13.91
CA GLY A 307 10.63 -5.24 13.58
C GLY A 307 9.85 -4.85 14.83
N ASP A 308 9.60 -3.57 14.98
CA ASP A 308 8.82 -2.99 16.06
C ASP A 308 7.32 -2.96 15.72
N PRO A 309 6.43 -3.01 16.73
CA PRO A 309 5.00 -2.99 16.49
C PRO A 309 4.48 -1.73 15.79
N ALA A 310 3.99 -1.88 14.55
CA ALA A 310 3.49 -0.78 13.72
C ALA A 310 1.97 -0.48 13.94
N VAL A 311 1.60 -0.12 15.16
CA VAL A 311 0.20 0.08 15.59
C VAL A 311 -0.51 1.18 14.78
N ARG A 312 0.13 2.34 14.61
CA ARG A 312 -0.45 3.50 13.92
C ARG A 312 -0.54 3.26 12.41
N ILE A 313 0.48 2.67 11.81
CA ILE A 313 0.46 2.32 10.38
C ILE A 313 -0.62 1.26 10.11
N LYS A 314 -0.74 0.22 10.96
CA LYS A 314 -1.81 -0.77 10.80
C LYS A 314 -3.20 -0.14 10.89
N PHE A 315 -3.43 0.73 11.88
CA PHE A 315 -4.70 1.44 12.01
C PHE A 315 -5.01 2.30 10.77
N PHE A 316 -4.01 2.98 10.22
CA PHE A 316 -4.11 3.75 8.98
C PHE A 316 -4.56 2.86 7.80
N LEU A 317 -3.90 1.72 7.57
CA LEU A 317 -4.23 0.79 6.49
C LEU A 317 -5.67 0.26 6.62
N ASP A 318 -6.14 0.00 7.83
CA ASP A 318 -7.50 -0.49 8.11
C ASP A 318 -8.59 0.53 7.75
N GLN A 319 -8.24 1.81 7.57
CA GLN A 319 -9.21 2.84 7.13
C GLN A 319 -9.52 2.79 5.63
N PHE A 320 -8.87 1.90 4.87
CA PHE A 320 -9.04 1.72 3.42
C PHE A 320 -9.51 0.29 3.10
N PRO A 321 -10.71 -0.12 3.55
CA PRO A 321 -11.21 -1.48 3.36
C PRO A 321 -11.27 -1.83 1.87
N ASN A 322 -10.81 -3.03 1.51
CA ASN A 322 -10.69 -3.52 0.12
C ASN A 322 -9.80 -2.66 -0.80
N ARG A 323 -9.05 -1.70 -0.22
CA ARG A 323 -8.10 -0.80 -0.89
C ARG A 323 -6.80 -0.70 -0.10
N SER A 324 -6.53 -1.68 0.75
CA SER A 324 -5.27 -1.81 1.45
C SER A 324 -4.75 -3.24 1.52
N THR A 325 -3.43 -3.35 1.67
CA THR A 325 -2.75 -4.60 2.00
C THR A 325 -1.80 -4.38 3.18
N PHE A 326 -1.58 -5.45 3.92
CA PHE A 326 -0.64 -5.51 5.03
C PHE A 326 0.18 -6.80 4.90
N SER A 327 1.50 -6.66 4.99
CA SER A 327 2.43 -7.78 5.09
C SER A 327 3.47 -7.46 6.17
N THR A 328 3.93 -8.48 6.89
CA THR A 328 4.98 -8.27 7.89
C THR A 328 6.32 -8.00 7.21
N ILE A 329 7.10 -7.06 7.71
CA ILE A 329 8.48 -6.85 7.25
C ILE A 329 9.44 -7.93 7.79
N CYS A 330 9.04 -8.66 8.83
CA CYS A 330 9.84 -9.68 9.50
C CYS A 330 9.90 -11.01 8.74
N GLN A 331 10.28 -10.95 7.47
CA GLN A 331 10.40 -12.10 6.60
C GLN A 331 11.65 -11.96 5.74
N ARG A 332 12.30 -13.10 5.48
CA ARG A 332 13.51 -13.15 4.64
C ARG A 332 13.22 -12.83 3.18
N ASP A 333 11.98 -12.97 2.73
CA ASP A 333 11.56 -12.76 1.36
C ASP A 333 10.30 -11.90 1.32
N LEU A 334 10.39 -10.71 0.72
CA LEU A 334 9.28 -9.77 0.58
C LEU A 334 8.40 -10.05 -0.65
N SER A 335 8.72 -11.07 -1.46
CA SER A 335 7.97 -11.42 -2.68
C SER A 335 6.47 -11.57 -2.42
N GLY A 336 6.08 -12.24 -1.31
CA GLY A 336 4.69 -12.46 -0.95
C GLY A 336 3.93 -11.17 -0.63
N GLY A 337 4.57 -10.21 0.04
CA GLY A 337 3.99 -8.90 0.31
C GLY A 337 3.83 -8.08 -0.96
N LEU A 338 4.85 -8.05 -1.81
CA LEU A 338 4.81 -7.36 -3.10
C LEU A 338 3.78 -7.96 -4.08
N GLN A 339 3.62 -9.28 -4.08
CA GLN A 339 2.58 -9.98 -4.84
C GLN A 339 1.18 -9.51 -4.42
N GLN A 340 0.90 -9.44 -3.11
CA GLN A 340 -0.38 -8.95 -2.60
C GLN A 340 -0.68 -7.51 -3.05
N ILE A 341 0.33 -6.63 -3.05
CA ILE A 341 0.18 -5.26 -3.54
C ILE A 341 -0.15 -5.26 -5.04
N GLY A 342 0.55 -6.07 -5.83
CA GLY A 342 0.28 -6.23 -7.26
C GLY A 342 -1.13 -6.76 -7.55
N ASP A 343 -1.61 -7.73 -6.78
CA ASP A 343 -2.96 -8.31 -6.91
C ASP A 343 -4.06 -7.29 -6.53
N LEU A 344 -3.81 -6.45 -5.52
CA LEU A 344 -4.71 -5.35 -5.20
C LEU A 344 -4.77 -4.32 -6.33
N LEU A 345 -3.63 -3.94 -6.92
CA LEU A 345 -3.58 -3.03 -8.07
C LEU A 345 -4.33 -3.60 -9.28
N LYS A 346 -4.18 -4.90 -9.54
CA LYS A 346 -4.92 -5.64 -10.56
C LYS A 346 -6.43 -5.54 -10.36
N THR A 347 -6.89 -5.68 -9.11
CA THR A 347 -8.31 -5.54 -8.76
C THR A 347 -8.83 -4.12 -9.02
N VAL A 348 -8.05 -3.08 -8.70
CA VAL A 348 -8.49 -1.68 -8.84
C VAL A 348 -8.45 -1.18 -10.29
N ILE A 349 -7.48 -1.61 -11.10
CA ILE A 349 -7.47 -1.30 -12.54
C ILE A 349 -8.70 -1.91 -13.23
N GLY A 350 -9.21 -3.03 -12.71
CA GLY A 350 -10.31 -3.77 -13.29
C GLY A 350 -9.80 -4.91 -14.15
N ASP A 351 -9.55 -6.06 -13.52
CA ASP A 351 -9.27 -7.30 -14.22
C ASP A 351 -10.59 -8.04 -14.51
N PRO A 352 -11.01 -8.15 -15.78
CA PRO A 352 -12.19 -8.90 -16.15
C PRO A 352 -11.98 -10.43 -16.13
N CYS A 353 -10.77 -10.91 -15.88
CA CYS A 353 -10.45 -12.33 -15.84
C CYS A 353 -10.98 -13.01 -14.58
N ILE A 354 -11.51 -14.22 -14.77
CA ILE A 354 -12.00 -15.10 -13.72
C ILE A 354 -10.84 -16.00 -13.26
N GLU A 355 -10.47 -15.89 -12.00
CA GLU A 355 -9.32 -16.56 -11.40
C GLU A 355 -9.71 -17.84 -10.68
N GLY A 356 -10.94 -17.91 -10.17
CA GLY A 356 -11.51 -19.07 -9.51
C GLY A 356 -11.99 -20.13 -10.50
N LYS A 357 -12.06 -21.37 -10.00
CA LYS A 357 -12.67 -22.49 -10.73
C LYS A 357 -14.18 -22.38 -10.66
N LEU A 358 -14.82 -21.96 -11.75
CA LEU A 358 -16.28 -21.88 -11.77
C LEU A 358 -16.93 -23.26 -11.73
N ALA A 359 -18.05 -23.35 -11.03
CA ALA A 359 -18.85 -24.56 -10.96
C ALA A 359 -19.69 -24.72 -12.22
N ASP A 360 -19.70 -25.94 -12.76
CA ASP A 360 -20.72 -26.36 -13.71
C ASP A 360 -21.99 -26.72 -12.93
N VAL A 361 -23.01 -25.86 -13.03
CA VAL A 361 -24.25 -26.02 -12.25
C VAL A 361 -25.24 -26.99 -12.90
N ASP A 362 -25.03 -27.38 -14.16
CA ASP A 362 -25.85 -28.40 -14.83
C ASP A 362 -25.01 -29.41 -15.64
N PRO A 363 -24.31 -30.34 -14.97
CA PRO A 363 -23.40 -31.28 -15.63
C PRO A 363 -24.06 -32.24 -16.65
N LYS A 364 -25.39 -32.23 -16.77
CA LYS A 364 -26.13 -33.03 -17.75
C LYS A 364 -26.20 -32.37 -19.11
N THR A 365 -26.03 -31.05 -19.17
CA THR A 365 -26.00 -30.30 -20.42
C THR A 365 -24.55 -30.32 -20.97
N PRO A 366 -24.33 -30.60 -22.26
CA PRO A 366 -22.96 -30.64 -22.81
C PRO A 366 -22.24 -29.29 -22.70
N GLY A 367 -20.98 -29.33 -22.25
CA GLY A 367 -20.15 -28.14 -21.95
C GLY A 367 -20.36 -27.66 -20.52
N PRO A 368 -19.57 -26.70 -20.01
CA PRO A 368 -19.76 -26.16 -18.67
C PRO A 368 -20.89 -25.12 -18.61
N GLN A 369 -21.79 -25.23 -17.63
CA GLN A 369 -22.84 -24.24 -17.37
C GLN A 369 -22.46 -23.40 -16.16
N TYR A 370 -21.77 -22.28 -16.41
CA TYR A 370 -21.38 -21.34 -15.37
C TYR A 370 -22.56 -20.44 -14.95
N GLU A 371 -22.74 -20.27 -13.64
CA GLU A 371 -23.73 -19.36 -13.06
C GLU A 371 -23.04 -18.13 -12.46
N CYS A 372 -23.39 -16.94 -12.98
CA CYS A 372 -22.99 -15.67 -12.41
C CYS A 372 -24.19 -14.74 -12.28
N ALA A 373 -24.21 -13.96 -11.20
CA ALA A 373 -25.06 -12.77 -11.07
C ALA A 373 -24.22 -11.54 -11.37
N VAL A 374 -24.59 -10.80 -12.41
CA VAL A 374 -23.87 -9.59 -12.84
C VAL A 374 -24.81 -8.40 -12.75
N SER A 375 -24.30 -7.31 -12.21
CA SER A 375 -24.98 -6.04 -12.08
C SER A 375 -24.01 -4.90 -12.38
N TYR A 376 -24.53 -3.69 -12.48
CA TYR A 376 -23.70 -2.50 -12.49
C TYR A 376 -24.24 -1.45 -11.53
N ILE A 377 -23.32 -0.69 -10.95
CA ILE A 377 -23.60 0.37 -10.00
C ILE A 377 -23.09 1.69 -10.57
N LYS A 378 -23.90 2.74 -10.45
CA LYS A 378 -23.52 4.11 -10.82
C LYS A 378 -23.14 4.88 -9.57
N ASN A 379 -22.03 5.62 -9.64
CA ASN A 379 -21.42 6.40 -8.58
C ASN A 379 -21.36 5.61 -7.27
N PRO A 380 -20.53 4.55 -7.19
CA PRO A 380 -20.54 3.61 -6.07
C PRO A 380 -20.08 4.21 -4.73
N ASP A 381 -19.66 5.48 -4.73
CA ASP A 381 -19.32 6.26 -3.54
C ASP A 381 -20.49 7.13 -3.04
N ASP A 382 -21.61 7.20 -3.77
CA ASP A 382 -22.83 7.85 -3.29
C ASP A 382 -23.35 7.11 -2.05
N PRO A 383 -23.95 7.81 -1.07
CA PRO A 383 -24.40 7.20 0.19
C PRO A 383 -25.54 6.17 0.02
N ALA A 384 -26.19 6.15 -1.15
CA ALA A 384 -27.20 5.16 -1.51
C ALA A 384 -27.11 4.87 -3.02
N PRO A 385 -26.08 4.14 -3.45
CA PRO A 385 -25.82 3.94 -4.86
C PRO A 385 -26.84 2.95 -5.43
N GLN A 386 -27.29 3.18 -6.67
CA GLN A 386 -28.27 2.32 -7.32
C GLN A 386 -27.57 1.21 -8.10
N GLU A 387 -27.92 -0.03 -7.77
CA GLU A 387 -27.45 -1.23 -8.45
C GLU A 387 -28.52 -1.72 -9.44
N PHE A 388 -28.09 -2.02 -10.67
CA PHE A 388 -28.94 -2.46 -11.77
C PHE A 388 -28.48 -3.84 -12.24
N ILE A 389 -29.39 -4.81 -12.26
CA ILE A 389 -29.07 -6.16 -12.74
C ILE A 389 -28.77 -6.10 -14.25
N MET A 390 -27.69 -6.74 -14.67
CA MET A 390 -27.31 -6.86 -16.06
C MET A 390 -27.75 -8.22 -16.61
N PRO A 391 -28.52 -8.27 -17.71
CA PRO A 391 -28.96 -9.52 -18.30
C PRO A 391 -27.80 -10.25 -18.99
N LYS A 392 -27.91 -11.57 -19.10
CA LYS A 392 -26.99 -12.39 -19.91
C LYS A 392 -27.21 -12.09 -21.40
N CYS A 393 -26.15 -12.11 -22.19
CA CYS A 393 -26.23 -11.81 -23.62
C CYS A 393 -27.04 -12.84 -24.42
N THR A 394 -27.73 -12.38 -25.46
CA THR A 394 -28.53 -13.20 -26.38
C THR A 394 -28.32 -12.73 -27.83
N PRO A 395 -27.60 -13.51 -28.67
CA PRO A 395 -26.78 -14.69 -28.31
C PRO A 395 -25.63 -14.38 -27.34
N GLU A 396 -25.04 -15.40 -26.71
CA GLU A 396 -23.93 -15.27 -25.74
C GLU A 396 -22.57 -14.97 -26.41
N ASP A 397 -22.53 -13.94 -27.24
CA ASP A 397 -21.33 -13.49 -27.94
C ASP A 397 -21.44 -11.99 -28.31
N ALA A 398 -20.42 -11.47 -28.99
CA ALA A 398 -20.33 -10.07 -29.42
C ALA A 398 -21.45 -9.60 -30.38
N THR A 399 -22.28 -10.52 -30.90
CA THR A 399 -23.43 -10.21 -31.76
C THR A 399 -24.75 -10.10 -30.99
N ALA A 400 -24.68 -10.11 -29.65
CA ALA A 400 -25.82 -9.94 -28.76
C ALA A 400 -26.70 -8.74 -29.14
N THR A 401 -28.01 -8.95 -29.14
CA THR A 401 -29.00 -7.92 -29.51
C THR A 401 -29.62 -7.20 -28.30
N ASN A 402 -29.45 -7.75 -27.10
CA ASN A 402 -30.02 -7.26 -25.85
C ASN A 402 -29.00 -6.47 -25.01
N GLN A 403 -28.20 -5.65 -25.67
CA GLN A 403 -27.18 -4.82 -25.03
C GLN A 403 -27.83 -3.70 -24.16
N PRO A 404 -27.24 -3.31 -23.01
CA PRO A 404 -26.02 -3.86 -22.43
C PRO A 404 -26.26 -5.20 -21.75
N CYS A 405 -25.36 -6.15 -21.96
CA CYS A 405 -25.46 -7.52 -21.43
C CYS A 405 -24.09 -8.10 -21.11
N TRP A 406 -24.05 -9.22 -20.39
CA TRP A 406 -22.80 -9.91 -20.07
C TRP A 406 -22.75 -11.35 -20.60
N HIS A 407 -21.55 -11.84 -20.88
CA HIS A 407 -21.28 -13.27 -21.05
C HIS A 407 -19.85 -13.61 -20.62
N LEU A 408 -19.56 -14.91 -20.47
CA LEU A 408 -18.21 -15.40 -20.27
C LEU A 408 -17.65 -15.88 -21.61
N ALA A 409 -16.37 -15.60 -21.86
CA ALA A 409 -15.66 -16.09 -23.03
C ALA A 409 -14.27 -16.62 -22.64
N PRO A 410 -13.73 -17.64 -23.31
CA PRO A 410 -12.32 -17.98 -23.18
C PRO A 410 -11.44 -16.87 -23.75
N ASP A 411 -10.44 -16.42 -22.99
CA ASP A 411 -9.43 -15.47 -23.45
C ASP A 411 -8.06 -15.88 -22.90
N ALA A 412 -7.48 -16.90 -23.55
CA ALA A 412 -6.23 -17.50 -23.10
C ALA A 412 -5.01 -16.56 -23.19
N VAL A 413 -5.13 -15.46 -23.93
CA VAL A 413 -4.09 -14.44 -24.12
C VAL A 413 -4.12 -13.44 -22.97
N ASN A 414 -5.30 -12.84 -22.71
CA ASN A 414 -5.43 -11.81 -21.67
C ASN A 414 -5.57 -12.40 -20.27
N CYS A 415 -6.14 -13.61 -20.13
CA CYS A 415 -6.29 -14.30 -18.86
C CYS A 415 -5.26 -15.43 -18.68
N ALA A 416 -4.07 -15.26 -19.27
CA ALA A 416 -3.02 -16.26 -19.25
C ALA A 416 -2.46 -16.58 -17.85
N THR A 417 -2.56 -15.63 -16.91
CA THR A 417 -2.03 -15.71 -15.54
C THR A 417 -3.05 -16.14 -14.49
N ALA A 418 -4.32 -16.32 -14.87
CA ALA A 418 -5.28 -17.02 -14.01
C ALA A 418 -4.70 -18.41 -13.68
N PRO A 419 -4.66 -18.84 -12.41
CA PRO A 419 -4.00 -20.09 -12.01
C PRO A 419 -4.51 -21.26 -12.86
N THR A 420 -3.63 -21.84 -13.68
CA THR A 420 -3.94 -22.95 -14.61
C THR A 420 -4.41 -24.22 -13.89
N GLN A 421 -4.27 -24.28 -12.57
CA GLN A 421 -4.76 -25.38 -11.74
C GLN A 421 -6.23 -25.24 -11.30
N LEU A 422 -6.86 -24.08 -11.52
CA LEU A 422 -8.22 -23.80 -11.07
C LEU A 422 -9.18 -23.54 -12.25
N SER A 423 -8.89 -22.68 -13.24
CA SER A 423 -9.78 -22.54 -14.42
C SER A 423 -9.09 -23.03 -15.70
N GLY A 424 -9.47 -24.22 -16.19
CA GLY A 424 -8.95 -24.77 -17.45
C GLY A 424 -9.26 -23.90 -18.68
N ASP A 425 -10.31 -23.05 -18.58
CA ASP A 425 -10.87 -22.31 -19.70
C ASP A 425 -10.42 -20.85 -19.80
N LYS A 426 -9.63 -20.33 -18.83
CA LYS A 426 -9.12 -18.94 -18.80
C LYS A 426 -10.18 -17.92 -19.21
N LEU A 427 -11.24 -17.85 -18.41
CA LEU A 427 -12.45 -17.11 -18.74
C LEU A 427 -12.30 -15.61 -18.45
N VAL A 428 -12.95 -14.81 -19.29
CA VAL A 428 -13.11 -13.37 -19.11
C VAL A 428 -14.59 -13.01 -19.10
N LEU A 429 -14.97 -12.10 -18.20
CA LEU A 429 -16.28 -11.45 -18.22
C LEU A 429 -16.30 -10.39 -19.32
N LYS A 430 -17.11 -10.60 -20.36
CA LYS A 430 -17.33 -9.64 -21.44
C LYS A 430 -18.64 -8.90 -21.21
N ILE A 431 -18.60 -7.58 -21.37
CA ILE A 431 -19.77 -6.70 -21.33
C ILE A 431 -20.00 -6.15 -22.74
N GLU A 432 -21.06 -6.60 -23.38
CA GLU A 432 -21.47 -6.09 -24.69
C GLU A 432 -22.32 -4.83 -24.50
N GLY A 433 -22.15 -3.85 -25.39
CA GLY A 433 -22.77 -2.53 -25.25
C GLY A 433 -22.20 -1.69 -24.12
N GLN A 434 -20.97 -1.95 -23.66
CA GLN A 434 -20.32 -1.23 -22.55
C GLN A 434 -20.33 0.31 -22.72
N ASN A 435 -20.33 0.81 -23.95
CA ASN A 435 -20.41 2.26 -24.21
C ASN A 435 -21.75 2.88 -23.79
N GLU A 436 -22.83 2.10 -23.73
CA GLU A 436 -24.14 2.56 -23.23
C GLU A 436 -24.11 2.79 -21.72
N LEU A 437 -23.18 2.14 -21.01
CA LEU A 437 -22.95 2.35 -19.59
C LEU A 437 -22.09 3.60 -19.32
N LYS A 438 -21.27 4.02 -20.30
CA LYS A 438 -20.38 5.18 -20.18
C LYS A 438 -21.20 6.48 -20.32
N THR A 439 -21.64 7.02 -19.19
CA THR A 439 -22.23 8.37 -19.14
C THR A 439 -21.18 9.36 -18.67
N GLN A 440 -21.00 10.47 -19.38
CA GLN A 440 -20.00 11.49 -19.01
C GLN A 440 -20.23 11.98 -17.58
N GLY A 441 -19.18 11.91 -16.75
CA GLY A 441 -19.24 12.32 -15.34
C GLY A 441 -19.90 11.32 -14.38
N THR A 442 -20.27 10.12 -14.85
CA THR A 442 -20.76 9.02 -14.00
C THR A 442 -19.68 7.96 -13.87
N ASP A 443 -19.31 7.61 -12.65
CA ASP A 443 -18.44 6.47 -12.39
C ASP A 443 -19.30 5.20 -12.39
N VAL A 444 -18.97 4.20 -13.21
CA VAL A 444 -19.80 2.99 -13.34
C VAL A 444 -18.93 1.78 -13.12
N HIS A 445 -19.37 0.90 -12.23
CA HIS A 445 -18.69 -0.34 -11.91
C HIS A 445 -19.60 -1.52 -12.21
N VAL A 446 -19.03 -2.59 -12.77
CA VAL A 446 -19.68 -3.87 -12.98
C VAL A 446 -19.33 -4.76 -11.79
N LEU A 447 -20.34 -5.27 -11.11
CA LEU A 447 -20.20 -6.24 -10.04
C LEU A 447 -20.57 -7.61 -10.61
N ALA A 448 -19.71 -8.60 -10.44
CA ALA A 448 -19.98 -9.97 -10.85
C ALA A 448 -19.73 -10.93 -9.71
N ASN A 449 -20.67 -11.83 -9.48
CA ASN A 449 -20.63 -12.86 -8.46
C ASN A 449 -20.86 -14.21 -9.13
N CYS A 450 -19.79 -14.97 -9.33
CA CYS A 450 -19.81 -16.26 -10.04
C CYS A 450 -19.66 -17.44 -9.09
N VAL A 451 -20.43 -18.50 -9.28
CA VAL A 451 -20.40 -19.69 -8.42
C VAL A 451 -19.12 -20.50 -8.66
N THR A 452 -18.39 -20.83 -7.60
CA THR A 452 -17.13 -21.59 -7.66
C THR A 452 -17.28 -23.05 -7.22
N GLN A 453 -16.38 -23.92 -7.68
CA GLN A 453 -16.30 -25.31 -7.21
C GLN A 453 -15.86 -25.39 -5.74
N ALA A 454 -16.30 -26.43 -5.02
CA ALA A 454 -15.77 -26.73 -3.70
C ALA A 454 -14.28 -27.14 -3.83
N GLN A 455 -13.43 -26.54 -3.00
CA GLN A 455 -12.01 -26.92 -2.88
C GLN A 455 -11.85 -28.31 -2.29
#